data_AF-A0A2R6NFD5-F1
#
_entry.id   AF-A0A2R6NFD5-F1
#
_cell.length_a   1.000
_cell.length_b   1.000
_cell.length_c   1.000
_cell.angle_alpha   90.00
_cell.angle_beta   90.00
_cell.angle_gamma   90.00
#
_symmetry.space_group_name_H-M   'P 1'
#
loop_
_entity.id
_entity.type
_entity.pdbx_description
1 polymer ?
#
loop_
_entity_poly.entity_id
_entity_poly.type
_entity_poly.pdbx_seq_one_letter_code
_entity_poly.pdbx_strand_id
1 'polypeptide(L)'
;MPGLNASRSHSVIMQHDSASDFLAAAYPTLQRHEASANIVMAHALKRVSTEAALSGFQFTCDSDVENWLSSADASSFTPHRNENAFWLTLWSSPSPSSPPVLDLVLACVDWTLGKYPIFLWTPQSQSTIASAWLAPRIRQMAEHLRLCVPPQRVFSVFGMTPLVKTFTRCWTALTGFVVEPEPFYAAYFSFCTAKTFKNSRFPLPAGHHLRRAMISDVDSVAQLCKEFADDSVSPFYVIR
;
A
#
# COMPACT_ATOMS: atom_id res chain seq x y z
N MET A 1 -0.21 -40.41 -17.45
CA MET A 1 -0.57 -39.52 -16.34
C MET A 1 0.68 -39.20 -15.53
N PRO A 2 1.34 -38.05 -15.71
CA PRO A 2 2.48 -37.67 -14.89
C PRO A 2 2.11 -36.57 -13.86
N GLY A 3 2.38 -36.87 -12.59
CA GLY A 3 3.14 -35.97 -11.71
C GLY A 3 2.39 -34.88 -10.93
N LEU A 4 1.61 -35.26 -9.92
CA LEU A 4 1.28 -34.41 -8.77
C LEU A 4 2.56 -34.17 -7.93
N ASN A 5 3.28 -33.08 -8.21
CA ASN A 5 4.28 -32.51 -7.29
C ASN A 5 4.17 -30.98 -7.33
N ALA A 6 2.97 -30.46 -7.04
CA ALA A 6 2.85 -29.06 -6.66
C ALA A 6 3.29 -28.96 -5.20
N SER A 7 4.58 -28.66 -4.99
CA SER A 7 5.10 -28.29 -3.68
C SER A 7 4.21 -27.16 -3.15
N ARG A 8 3.39 -27.44 -2.12
CA ARG A 8 2.52 -26.43 -1.51
C ARG A 8 3.42 -25.44 -0.79
N SER A 9 3.70 -24.32 -1.43
CA SER A 9 4.27 -23.17 -0.74
C SER A 9 3.33 -22.77 0.39
N HIS A 10 3.82 -22.85 1.63
CA HIS A 10 3.10 -22.33 2.78
C HIS A 10 3.15 -20.80 2.70
N SER A 11 1.98 -20.17 2.58
CA SER A 11 1.83 -18.72 2.71
C SER A 11 1.11 -18.39 4.00
N VAL A 12 1.49 -17.28 4.61
CA VAL A 12 0.89 -16.78 5.84
C VAL A 12 0.60 -15.29 5.70
N ILE A 13 -0.52 -14.84 6.28
CA ILE A 13 -0.86 -13.43 6.36
C ILE A 13 -0.64 -12.97 7.80
N MET A 14 -0.05 -11.79 7.95
CA MET A 14 0.10 -11.12 9.23
C MET A 14 -0.59 -9.76 9.19
N GLN A 15 -1.32 -9.45 10.26
CA GLN A 15 -1.91 -8.16 10.53
C GLN A 15 -1.01 -7.36 11.46
N HIS A 16 -0.72 -6.12 11.07
CA HIS A 16 0.07 -5.16 11.81
C HIS A 16 -0.81 -3.95 12.18
N ASP A 17 -1.06 -3.75 13.47
CA ASP A 17 -1.94 -2.67 13.95
C ASP A 17 -1.22 -1.34 14.15
N SER A 18 0.10 -1.31 13.98
CA SER A 18 0.90 -0.08 14.06
C SER A 18 1.88 0.03 12.90
N ALA A 19 2.25 1.26 12.56
CA ALA A 19 3.24 1.51 11.52
C ALA A 19 4.63 1.00 11.92
N SER A 20 4.97 1.10 13.21
CA SER A 20 6.19 0.53 13.77
C SER A 20 6.28 -0.97 13.54
N ASP A 21 5.22 -1.70 13.88
CA ASP A 21 5.15 -3.16 13.75
C ASP A 21 5.31 -3.61 12.29
N PHE A 22 4.57 -2.96 11.39
CA PHE A 22 4.69 -3.18 9.95
C PHE A 22 6.10 -2.92 9.43
N LEU A 23 6.75 -1.82 9.85
CA LEU A 23 8.10 -1.48 9.41
C LEU A 23 9.14 -2.44 9.98
N ALA A 24 9.01 -2.88 11.23
CA ALA A 24 9.92 -3.87 11.82
C ALA A 24 9.98 -5.16 10.99
N ALA A 25 8.85 -5.59 10.44
CA ALA A 25 8.75 -6.78 9.61
C ALA A 25 9.16 -6.54 8.14
N ALA A 26 8.67 -5.47 7.51
CA ALA A 26 8.74 -5.31 6.05
C ALA A 26 9.85 -4.36 5.56
N TYR A 27 10.43 -3.52 6.43
CA TYR A 27 11.30 -2.42 6.01
C TYR A 27 12.48 -2.82 5.12
N PRO A 28 13.24 -3.90 5.39
CA PRO A 28 14.36 -4.29 4.53
C PRO A 28 13.95 -4.56 3.08
N THR A 29 12.77 -5.15 2.88
CA THR A 29 12.23 -5.40 1.55
C THR A 29 11.69 -4.11 0.94
N LEU A 30 10.95 -3.30 1.70
CA LEU A 30 10.42 -2.02 1.21
C LEU A 30 11.54 -1.07 0.78
N GLN A 31 12.64 -1.01 1.54
CA GLN A 31 13.79 -0.16 1.24
C GLN A 31 14.51 -0.59 -0.04
N ARG A 32 14.71 -1.91 -0.26
CA ARG A 32 15.27 -2.42 -1.53
C ARG A 32 14.41 -2.08 -2.75
N HIS A 33 13.11 -1.89 -2.52
CA HIS A 33 12.13 -1.55 -3.55
C HIS A 33 11.53 -0.15 -3.35
N GLU A 34 12.26 0.78 -2.73
CA GLU A 34 11.75 2.07 -2.25
C GLU A 34 10.88 2.80 -3.28
N ALA A 35 11.37 2.87 -4.53
CA ALA A 35 10.68 3.56 -5.61
C ALA A 35 9.25 3.04 -5.84
N SER A 36 9.01 1.73 -5.80
CA SER A 36 7.66 1.16 -5.98
C SER A 36 6.91 1.01 -4.65
N ALA A 37 7.64 0.76 -3.55
CA ALA A 37 7.09 0.56 -2.22
C ALA A 37 6.55 1.84 -1.58
N ASN A 38 6.92 3.01 -2.12
CA ASN A 38 6.56 4.31 -1.53
C ASN A 38 5.05 4.51 -1.33
N ILE A 39 4.20 3.84 -2.12
CA ILE A 39 2.73 3.87 -1.99
C ILE A 39 2.21 3.26 -0.68
N VAL A 40 3.01 2.45 0.01
CA VAL A 40 2.70 1.90 1.35
C VAL A 40 3.71 2.36 2.40
N MET A 41 4.99 2.45 2.03
CA MET A 41 6.10 2.81 2.92
C MET A 41 6.00 4.26 3.41
N ALA A 42 5.65 5.22 2.55
CA ALA A 42 5.52 6.63 2.96
C ALA A 42 4.43 6.83 4.04
N HIS A 43 3.32 6.09 3.92
CA HIS A 43 2.23 6.15 4.90
C HIS A 43 2.64 5.62 6.27
N ALA A 44 3.48 4.57 6.30
CA ALA A 44 4.02 4.03 7.54
C ALA A 44 5.08 4.97 8.14
N LEU A 45 6.04 5.45 7.34
CA LEU A 45 7.10 6.35 7.80
C LEU A 45 6.59 7.69 8.31
N LYS A 46 5.48 8.19 7.76
CA LYS A 46 4.82 9.42 8.23
C LYS A 46 4.11 9.24 9.57
N ARG A 47 3.66 8.00 9.88
CA ARG A 47 3.01 7.65 11.16
C ARG A 47 4.00 7.35 12.26
N VAL A 48 5.04 6.56 11.97
CA VAL A 48 6.39 6.73 12.60
C VAL A 48 6.83 8.17 12.31
N SER A 49 7.95 8.77 12.71
CA SER A 49 8.13 10.25 12.62
C SER A 49 7.13 11.08 13.46
N THR A 50 5.81 11.02 13.20
CA THR A 50 4.77 11.49 14.13
C THR A 50 4.84 10.71 15.45
N GLU A 51 4.98 9.37 15.37
CA GLU A 51 5.19 8.48 16.52
C GLU A 51 6.68 8.41 16.91
N ALA A 52 7.64 8.49 15.97
CA ALA A 52 9.09 8.44 16.32
C ALA A 52 9.64 9.72 16.94
N ALA A 53 8.91 10.84 16.90
CA ALA A 53 9.16 11.95 17.82
C ALA A 53 9.11 11.49 19.30
N LEU A 54 8.55 10.30 19.59
CA LEU A 54 8.44 9.69 20.92
C LEU A 54 9.26 8.40 21.11
N SER A 55 9.85 7.80 20.07
CA SER A 55 10.63 6.56 20.22
C SER A 55 11.63 6.33 19.08
N GLY A 56 12.93 6.25 19.42
CA GLY A 56 14.04 6.06 18.47
C GLY A 56 14.09 4.64 17.91
N PHE A 57 13.69 4.47 16.65
CA PHE A 57 13.72 3.19 15.96
C PHE A 57 15.04 2.96 15.21
N GLN A 58 15.68 1.82 15.49
CA GLN A 58 16.75 1.23 14.69
C GLN A 58 16.11 0.37 13.59
N PHE A 59 16.37 0.67 12.33
CA PHE A 59 15.89 -0.13 11.21
C PHE A 59 16.69 -1.45 11.12
N THR A 60 15.97 -2.56 11.04
CA THR A 60 16.45 -3.95 11.17
C THR A 60 17.09 -4.50 9.90
N CYS A 61 17.91 -5.55 10.03
CA CYS A 61 18.47 -6.31 8.88
C CYS A 61 17.66 -7.59 8.61
N ASP A 62 17.89 -8.26 7.46
CA ASP A 62 17.08 -9.42 7.02
C ASP A 62 17.04 -10.56 8.07
N SER A 63 18.13 -10.79 8.83
CA SER A 63 18.15 -11.81 9.90
C SER A 63 17.26 -11.46 11.10
N ASP A 64 17.02 -10.18 11.33
CA ASP A 64 16.14 -9.74 12.42
C ASP A 64 14.67 -9.96 12.05
N VAL A 65 14.32 -9.95 10.75
CA VAL A 65 12.95 -10.22 10.27
C VAL A 65 12.57 -11.67 10.58
N GLU A 66 13.47 -12.63 10.36
CA GLU A 66 13.21 -14.05 10.68
C GLU A 66 13.00 -14.28 12.18
N ASN A 67 13.84 -13.66 13.01
CA ASN A 67 13.70 -13.70 14.46
C ASN A 67 12.40 -13.05 14.91
N TRP A 68 12.06 -11.90 14.31
CA TRP A 68 10.84 -11.18 14.59
C TRP A 68 9.60 -12.01 14.24
N LEU A 69 9.55 -12.59 13.04
CA LEU A 69 8.47 -13.46 12.58
C LEU A 69 8.29 -14.68 13.49
N SER A 70 9.39 -15.24 14.00
CA SER A 70 9.37 -16.37 14.94
C SER A 70 8.88 -15.97 16.34
N SER A 71 9.03 -14.69 16.69
CA SER A 71 8.60 -14.12 17.98
C SER A 71 7.26 -13.41 17.94
N ALA A 72 6.66 -13.26 16.75
CA ALA A 72 5.42 -12.53 16.56
C ALA A 72 4.27 -13.20 17.33
N ASP A 73 3.39 -12.38 17.88
CA ASP A 73 2.23 -12.87 18.63
C ASP A 73 1.33 -13.70 17.70
N ALA A 74 0.80 -14.81 18.22
CA ALA A 74 -0.16 -15.65 17.53
C ALA A 74 -1.38 -14.83 17.05
N SER A 75 -1.73 -13.77 17.78
CA SER A 75 -2.81 -12.85 17.42
C SER A 75 -2.57 -12.13 16.08
N SER A 76 -1.31 -11.82 15.73
CA SER A 76 -0.94 -11.17 14.46
C SER A 76 -1.25 -12.02 13.24
N PHE A 77 -1.34 -13.35 13.39
CA PHE A 77 -1.68 -14.27 12.31
C PHE A 77 -3.19 -14.47 12.15
N THR A 78 -3.97 -14.06 13.14
CA THR A 78 -5.42 -14.17 13.13
C THR A 78 -6.06 -12.84 12.71
N PRO A 79 -6.97 -12.85 11.72
CA PRO A 79 -7.66 -11.64 11.33
C PRO A 79 -8.50 -11.13 12.51
N HIS A 80 -8.38 -9.85 12.80
CA HIS A 80 -9.17 -9.22 13.85
C HIS A 80 -9.59 -7.82 13.42
N ARG A 81 -10.72 -7.37 13.95
CA ARG A 81 -11.29 -6.08 13.54
C ARG A 81 -10.40 -4.94 14.01
N ASN A 82 -10.11 -4.02 13.09
CA ASN A 82 -9.37 -2.80 13.40
C ASN A 82 -10.06 -1.62 12.70
N GLU A 83 -10.49 -0.64 13.51
CA GLU A 83 -11.14 0.58 13.03
C GLU A 83 -10.14 1.66 12.62
N ASN A 84 -8.90 1.54 13.12
CA ASN A 84 -7.78 2.42 12.83
C ASN A 84 -7.02 1.92 11.59
N ALA A 85 -5.87 2.56 11.33
CA ALA A 85 -4.99 2.14 10.27
C ALA A 85 -4.24 0.85 10.62
N PHE A 86 -4.16 -0.06 9.67
CA PHE A 86 -3.41 -1.31 9.78
C PHE A 86 -2.83 -1.72 8.43
N TRP A 87 -1.91 -2.68 8.48
CA TRP A 87 -1.29 -3.28 7.30
C TRP A 87 -1.45 -4.79 7.37
N LEU A 88 -1.61 -5.42 6.21
CA LEU A 88 -1.51 -6.85 6.06
C LEU A 88 -0.27 -7.17 5.21
N THR A 89 0.54 -8.12 5.66
CA THR A 89 1.67 -8.64 4.89
C THR A 89 1.41 -10.11 4.57
N LEU A 90 1.67 -10.52 3.33
CA LEU A 90 1.62 -11.93 2.94
C LEU A 90 3.03 -12.41 2.69
N TRP A 91 3.42 -13.45 3.41
CA TRP A 91 4.73 -14.07 3.33
C TRP A 91 4.58 -15.47 2.73
N SER A 92 5.55 -15.91 1.94
CA SER A 92 5.65 -17.30 1.53
C SER A 92 7.03 -17.89 1.82
N SER A 93 7.05 -19.16 2.17
CA SER A 93 8.30 -19.92 2.30
C SER A 93 8.43 -20.87 1.12
N PRO A 94 9.40 -20.64 0.19
CA PRO A 94 9.63 -21.51 -0.95
C PRO A 94 10.01 -22.93 -0.53
N SER A 95 10.70 -23.04 0.61
CA SER A 95 11.04 -24.29 1.28
C SER A 95 11.04 -24.10 2.80
N PRO A 96 10.92 -25.16 3.61
CA PRO A 96 10.95 -25.07 5.08
C PRO A 96 12.26 -24.49 5.65
N SER A 97 13.35 -24.56 4.88
CA SER A 97 14.67 -24.08 5.27
C SER A 97 15.05 -22.74 4.63
N SER A 98 14.16 -22.15 3.84
CA SER A 98 14.40 -20.85 3.21
C SER A 98 13.77 -19.73 4.02
N PRO A 99 14.40 -18.53 4.03
CA PRO A 99 13.79 -17.34 4.59
C PRO A 99 12.38 -17.13 4.02
N PRO A 100 11.42 -16.69 4.85
CA PRO A 100 10.14 -16.22 4.36
C PRO A 100 10.33 -15.00 3.47
N VAL A 101 9.61 -14.96 2.36
CA VAL A 101 9.67 -13.90 1.36
C VAL A 101 8.38 -13.10 1.41
N LEU A 102 8.49 -11.77 1.51
CA LEU A 102 7.36 -10.87 1.44
C LEU A 102 6.81 -10.84 0.00
N ASP A 103 5.58 -11.31 -0.17
CA ASP A 103 4.93 -11.39 -1.48
C ASP A 103 4.02 -10.20 -1.76
N LEU A 104 3.21 -9.80 -0.77
CA LEU A 104 2.22 -8.72 -0.90
C LEU A 104 2.15 -7.88 0.36
N VAL A 105 1.87 -6.59 0.17
CA VAL A 105 1.46 -5.67 1.24
C VAL A 105 0.11 -5.07 0.87
N LEU A 106 -0.79 -5.05 1.83
CA LEU A 106 -2.03 -4.30 1.79
C LEU A 106 -2.02 -3.27 2.91
N ALA A 107 -2.17 -1.98 2.60
CA ALA A 107 -2.33 -0.94 3.61
C ALA A 107 -3.78 -0.46 3.66
N CYS A 108 -4.40 -0.59 4.82
CA CYS A 108 -5.72 -0.06 5.11
C CYS A 108 -5.55 1.12 6.05
N VAL A 109 -5.37 2.32 5.48
CA VAL A 109 -4.96 3.50 6.24
C VAL A 109 -5.99 4.61 6.19
N ASP A 110 -5.91 5.54 7.13
CA ASP A 110 -6.67 6.78 7.17
C ASP A 110 -5.77 8.00 7.34
N TRP A 111 -6.33 9.20 7.27
CA TRP A 111 -5.63 10.42 7.66
C TRP A 111 -6.63 11.46 8.15
N THR A 112 -6.17 12.67 8.42
CA THR A 112 -6.99 13.79 8.93
C THR A 112 -8.20 14.12 8.05
N LEU A 113 -8.15 13.81 6.74
CA LEU A 113 -9.23 14.05 5.79
C LEU A 113 -10.17 12.85 5.60
N GLY A 114 -9.95 11.75 6.34
CA GLY A 114 -10.81 10.56 6.31
C GLY A 114 -10.09 9.28 5.93
N LYS A 115 -10.87 8.26 5.55
CA LYS A 115 -10.35 6.95 5.16
C LYS A 115 -9.71 7.04 3.77
N TYR A 116 -8.51 6.48 3.63
CA TYR A 116 -7.80 6.43 2.34
C TYR A 116 -8.20 5.17 1.55
N PRO A 117 -7.92 5.11 0.24
CA PRO A 117 -8.03 3.86 -0.52
C PRO A 117 -7.20 2.76 0.11
N ILE A 118 -7.54 1.51 -0.22
CA ILE A 118 -6.69 0.36 0.06
C ILE A 118 -5.49 0.42 -0.88
N PHE A 119 -4.27 0.42 -0.33
CA PHE A 119 -3.05 0.36 -1.12
C PHE A 119 -2.58 -1.07 -1.25
N LEU A 120 -2.31 -1.53 -2.47
CA LEU A 120 -1.77 -2.86 -2.78
C LEU A 120 -0.40 -2.73 -3.42
N TRP A 121 0.56 -3.43 -2.84
CA TRP A 121 1.94 -3.44 -3.31
C TRP A 121 2.53 -4.85 -3.32
N THR A 122 3.51 -5.07 -4.19
CA THR A 122 4.31 -6.29 -4.29
C THR A 122 5.74 -5.93 -4.71
N PRO A 123 6.78 -6.64 -4.23
CA PRO A 123 8.14 -6.46 -4.73
C PRO A 123 8.34 -7.03 -6.15
N GLN A 124 7.39 -7.86 -6.63
CA GLN A 124 7.43 -8.41 -7.99
C GLN A 124 7.22 -7.33 -9.05
N SER A 125 7.94 -7.43 -10.17
CA SER A 125 7.77 -6.47 -11.27
C SER A 125 6.54 -6.82 -12.11
N GLN A 126 5.98 -5.84 -12.82
CA GLN A 126 4.79 -6.08 -13.64
C GLN A 126 5.03 -7.14 -14.73
N SER A 127 6.26 -7.23 -15.24
CA SER A 127 6.62 -8.20 -16.28
C SER A 127 6.82 -9.62 -15.77
N THR A 128 6.99 -9.82 -14.46
CA THR A 128 7.25 -11.15 -13.87
C THR A 128 6.03 -11.76 -13.18
N ILE A 129 4.98 -10.98 -12.92
CA ILE A 129 3.80 -11.46 -12.19
C ILE A 129 2.93 -12.34 -13.10
N ALA A 130 3.05 -13.66 -12.91
CA ALA A 130 2.14 -14.62 -13.52
C ALA A 130 0.77 -14.58 -12.83
N SER A 131 -0.31 -14.58 -13.61
CA SER A 131 -1.69 -14.62 -13.10
C SER A 131 -1.94 -15.79 -12.13
N ALA A 132 -1.35 -16.96 -12.42
CA ALA A 132 -1.45 -18.16 -11.59
C ALA A 132 -0.77 -18.01 -10.22
N TRP A 133 0.27 -17.18 -10.12
CA TRP A 133 0.93 -16.87 -8.84
C TRP A 133 0.11 -15.84 -8.04
N LEU A 134 -0.45 -14.85 -8.73
CA LEU A 134 -1.09 -13.69 -8.12
C LEU A 134 -2.50 -13.99 -7.58
N ALA A 135 -3.34 -14.66 -8.37
CA ALA A 135 -4.73 -14.91 -8.02
C ALA A 135 -4.94 -15.59 -6.66
N PRO A 136 -4.22 -16.68 -6.29
CA PRO A 136 -4.41 -17.31 -4.98
C PRO A 136 -3.98 -16.40 -3.82
N ARG A 137 -2.93 -15.59 -3.99
CA ARG A 137 -2.43 -14.68 -2.94
C ARG A 137 -3.38 -13.51 -2.70
N ILE A 138 -3.86 -12.90 -3.77
CA ILE A 138 -4.84 -11.82 -3.68
C ILE A 138 -6.16 -12.32 -3.10
N ARG A 139 -6.58 -13.56 -3.41
CA ARG A 139 -7.76 -14.16 -2.79
C ARG A 139 -7.59 -14.29 -1.27
N GLN A 140 -6.47 -14.84 -0.80
CA GLN A 140 -6.18 -14.94 0.64
C GLN A 140 -6.22 -13.56 1.31
N MET A 141 -5.60 -12.56 0.68
CA MET A 141 -5.58 -11.19 1.20
C MET A 141 -6.99 -10.58 1.29
N ALA A 142 -7.82 -10.77 0.26
CA ALA A 142 -9.20 -10.30 0.24
C ALA A 142 -10.08 -11.00 1.29
N GLU A 143 -9.92 -12.31 1.46
CA GLU A 143 -10.62 -13.09 2.49
C GLU A 143 -10.25 -12.60 3.89
N HIS A 144 -8.96 -12.38 4.14
CA HIS A 144 -8.46 -11.87 5.42
C HIS A 144 -8.98 -10.45 5.68
N LEU A 145 -8.88 -9.54 4.70
CA LEU A 145 -9.36 -8.17 4.85
C LEU A 145 -10.87 -8.10 5.14
N ARG A 146 -11.68 -8.97 4.53
CA ARG A 146 -13.14 -9.04 4.78
C ARG A 146 -13.47 -9.35 6.24
N LEU A 147 -12.58 -10.04 6.95
CA LEU A 147 -12.73 -10.34 8.38
C LEU A 147 -12.26 -9.17 9.27
N CYS A 148 -11.38 -8.32 8.75
CA CYS A 148 -10.82 -7.17 9.47
C CYS A 148 -11.74 -5.94 9.43
N VAL A 149 -12.44 -5.71 8.30
CA VAL A 149 -13.24 -4.50 8.08
C VAL A 149 -14.59 -4.80 7.40
N PRO A 150 -15.62 -3.97 7.61
CA PRO A 150 -16.85 -4.07 6.84
C PRO A 150 -16.59 -3.85 5.33
N PRO A 151 -17.33 -4.49 4.41
CA PRO A 151 -17.09 -4.38 2.97
C PRO A 151 -17.01 -2.95 2.43
N GLN A 152 -17.83 -2.04 2.99
CA GLN A 152 -17.92 -0.62 2.62
C GLN A 152 -16.62 0.14 2.88
N ARG A 153 -15.73 -0.37 3.74
CA ARG A 153 -14.41 0.22 3.97
C ARG A 153 -13.56 0.21 2.70
N VAL A 154 -13.80 -0.73 1.80
CA VAL A 154 -13.10 -0.87 0.52
C VAL A 154 -13.89 -0.13 -0.55
N PHE A 155 -13.80 1.19 -0.52
CA PHE A 155 -14.45 2.07 -1.49
C PHE A 155 -13.55 2.46 -2.68
N SER A 156 -12.23 2.28 -2.54
CA SER A 156 -11.25 2.56 -3.58
C SER A 156 -9.99 1.74 -3.32
N VAL A 157 -9.34 1.30 -4.39
CA VAL A 157 -8.15 0.43 -4.34
C VAL A 157 -7.09 1.00 -5.28
N PHE A 158 -5.90 1.22 -4.76
CA PHE A 158 -4.77 1.78 -5.47
C PHE A 158 -3.59 0.81 -5.48
N GLY A 159 -2.90 0.70 -6.60
CA GLY A 159 -1.77 -0.20 -6.77
C GLY A 159 -1.51 -0.53 -8.23
N MET A 160 -0.64 -1.51 -8.47
CA MET A 160 -0.36 -1.96 -9.85
C MET A 160 -1.63 -2.55 -10.50
N THR A 161 -1.85 -2.25 -11.77
CA THR A 161 -3.06 -2.69 -12.51
C THR A 161 -3.39 -4.18 -12.35
N PRO A 162 -2.43 -5.13 -12.44
CA PRO A 162 -2.73 -6.55 -12.23
C PRO A 162 -3.20 -6.86 -10.80
N LEU A 163 -2.65 -6.19 -9.78
CA LEU A 163 -3.07 -6.34 -8.38
C LEU A 163 -4.50 -5.85 -8.21
N VAL A 164 -4.76 -4.60 -8.64
CA VAL A 164 -6.06 -3.95 -8.49
C VAL A 164 -7.15 -4.76 -9.20
N LYS A 165 -6.95 -5.13 -10.48
CA LYS A 165 -7.93 -5.93 -11.24
C LYS A 165 -8.19 -7.31 -10.62
N THR A 166 -7.15 -7.95 -10.10
CA THR A 166 -7.30 -9.27 -9.46
C THR A 166 -8.04 -9.13 -8.14
N PHE A 167 -7.70 -8.10 -7.35
CA PHE A 167 -8.30 -7.84 -6.05
C PHE A 167 -9.76 -7.47 -6.19
N THR A 168 -10.11 -6.54 -7.07
CA THR A 168 -11.50 -6.11 -7.26
C THR A 168 -12.38 -7.27 -7.69
N ARG A 169 -11.93 -8.12 -8.62
CA ARG A 169 -12.65 -9.35 -9.00
C ARG A 169 -12.87 -10.29 -7.80
N CYS A 170 -11.84 -10.50 -6.98
CA CYS A 170 -11.96 -11.31 -5.76
C CYS A 170 -12.92 -10.68 -4.75
N TRP A 171 -12.82 -9.37 -4.54
CA TRP A 171 -13.65 -8.64 -3.60
C TRP A 171 -15.12 -8.64 -4.01
N THR A 172 -15.43 -8.40 -5.29
CA THR A 172 -16.77 -8.52 -5.85
C THR A 172 -17.34 -9.92 -5.65
N ALA A 173 -16.56 -10.96 -5.93
CA ALA A 173 -17.01 -12.34 -5.70
C ALA A 173 -17.28 -12.65 -4.21
N LEU A 174 -16.51 -12.06 -3.30
CA LEU A 174 -16.61 -12.30 -1.86
C LEU A 174 -17.70 -11.48 -1.15
N THR A 175 -18.09 -10.34 -1.70
CA THR A 175 -18.93 -9.34 -1.02
C THR A 175 -20.14 -8.88 -1.81
N GLY A 176 -20.18 -9.11 -3.12
CA GLY A 176 -21.21 -8.60 -4.03
C GLY A 176 -21.00 -7.14 -4.47
N PHE A 177 -20.04 -6.41 -3.90
CA PHE A 177 -19.76 -5.02 -4.29
C PHE A 177 -19.14 -4.98 -5.68
N VAL A 178 -19.80 -4.28 -6.59
CA VAL A 178 -19.38 -4.16 -7.99
C VAL A 178 -18.36 -3.05 -8.16
N VAL A 179 -17.50 -3.19 -9.17
CA VAL A 179 -16.55 -2.14 -9.55
C VAL A 179 -17.31 -1.07 -10.32
N GLU A 180 -17.14 0.19 -9.91
CA GLU A 180 -17.66 1.32 -10.68
C GLU A 180 -17.08 1.32 -12.10
N PRO A 181 -17.91 1.37 -13.16
CA PRO A 181 -17.44 1.29 -14.54
C PRO A 181 -16.51 2.45 -14.91
N GLU A 182 -16.77 3.62 -14.35
CA GLU A 182 -15.97 4.82 -14.51
C GLU A 182 -15.19 5.07 -13.21
N PRO A 183 -13.87 4.84 -13.18
CA PRO A 183 -13.09 5.04 -11.98
C PRO A 183 -13.07 6.53 -11.63
N PHE A 184 -13.56 6.87 -10.43
CA PHE A 184 -13.60 8.23 -9.91
C PHE A 184 -12.24 8.94 -9.96
N TYR A 185 -11.14 8.19 -9.82
CA TYR A 185 -9.79 8.75 -9.87
C TYR A 185 -8.81 7.78 -10.55
N ALA A 186 -8.29 8.18 -11.71
CA ALA A 186 -7.19 7.50 -12.39
C ALA A 186 -5.86 8.13 -11.95
N ALA A 187 -5.33 7.66 -10.82
CA ALA A 187 -4.05 8.12 -10.30
C ALA A 187 -2.87 7.46 -11.04
N TYR A 188 -1.90 8.28 -11.46
CA TYR A 188 -0.59 7.81 -11.87
C TYR A 188 0.41 8.00 -10.74
N PHE A 189 1.12 6.94 -10.40
CA PHE A 189 2.27 7.04 -9.51
C PHE A 189 3.52 7.36 -10.33
N SER A 190 4.17 8.48 -10.01
CA SER A 190 5.46 8.86 -10.59
C SER A 190 6.46 9.17 -9.49
N PHE A 191 7.74 9.10 -9.81
CA PHE A 191 8.80 9.44 -8.87
C PHE A 191 9.87 10.27 -9.57
N CYS A 192 10.53 11.14 -8.80
CA CYS A 192 11.66 11.95 -9.26
C CYS A 192 12.84 11.71 -8.32
N THR A 193 14.02 11.58 -8.90
CA THR A 193 15.29 11.45 -8.18
C THR A 193 16.19 12.62 -8.57
N ALA A 194 17.21 12.92 -7.78
CA ALA A 194 18.21 13.93 -8.16
C ALA A 194 18.83 13.66 -9.54
N LYS A 195 18.94 12.38 -9.96
CA LYS A 195 19.47 11.97 -11.27
C LYS A 195 18.45 12.12 -12.40
N THR A 196 17.16 11.95 -12.12
CA THR A 196 16.08 12.05 -13.13
C THR A 196 15.45 13.44 -13.18
N PHE A 197 15.74 14.30 -12.21
CA PHE A 197 15.37 15.70 -12.21
C PHE A 197 16.04 16.40 -13.39
N LYS A 198 15.23 17.04 -14.24
CA LYS A 198 15.70 17.83 -15.38
C LYS A 198 15.20 19.24 -15.21
N ASN A 199 16.09 20.21 -15.36
CA ASN A 199 15.68 21.60 -15.47
C ASN A 199 14.75 21.76 -16.68
N SER A 200 13.63 22.45 -16.48
CA SER A 200 12.73 22.79 -17.58
C SER A 200 13.52 23.56 -18.65
N ARG A 201 13.41 23.13 -19.91
CA ARG A 201 13.92 23.88 -21.05
C ARG A 201 12.95 24.97 -21.51
N PHE A 202 11.73 24.96 -20.96
CA PHE A 202 10.72 25.95 -21.28
C PHE A 202 10.90 27.16 -20.36
N PRO A 203 11.10 28.36 -20.92
CA PRO A 203 11.10 29.58 -20.14
C PRO A 203 9.72 29.76 -19.51
N LEU A 204 9.70 30.31 -18.30
CA LEU A 204 8.45 30.71 -17.67
C LEU A 204 7.82 31.85 -18.50
N PRO A 205 6.48 31.96 -18.52
CA PRO A 205 5.80 33.12 -19.10
C PRO A 205 6.34 34.43 -18.52
N ALA A 206 6.26 35.52 -19.29
CA ALA A 206 6.74 36.83 -18.86
C ALA A 206 6.12 37.24 -17.51
N GLY A 207 6.96 37.69 -16.57
CA GLY A 207 6.53 38.07 -15.21
C GLY A 207 6.43 36.92 -14.21
N HIS A 208 6.55 35.66 -14.65
CA HIS A 208 6.49 34.51 -13.77
C HIS A 208 7.90 34.13 -13.28
N HIS A 209 8.01 33.76 -12.01
CA HIS A 209 9.25 33.24 -11.43
C HIS A 209 8.92 32.09 -10.48
N LEU A 210 9.80 31.09 -10.44
CA LEU A 210 9.71 30.00 -9.47
C LEU A 210 10.47 30.41 -8.20
N ARG A 211 9.82 30.30 -7.05
CA ARG A 211 10.43 30.48 -5.73
C ARG A 211 9.84 29.49 -4.73
N ARG A 212 10.52 29.32 -3.60
CA ARG A 212 9.97 28.57 -2.47
C ARG A 212 8.75 29.31 -1.92
N ALA A 213 7.71 28.55 -1.58
CA ALA A 213 6.52 29.08 -0.91
C ALA A 213 6.89 29.61 0.49
N MET A 214 6.26 30.71 0.89
CA MET A 214 6.40 31.40 2.16
C MET A 214 5.04 31.41 2.89
N ILE A 215 5.04 31.75 4.18
CA ILE A 215 3.80 31.81 4.99
C ILE A 215 2.77 32.79 4.39
N SER A 216 3.23 33.86 3.75
CA SER A 216 2.36 34.82 3.04
C SER A 216 1.59 34.22 1.87
N ASP A 217 2.02 33.05 1.35
CA ASP A 217 1.39 32.41 0.20
C ASP A 217 0.25 31.47 0.60
N VAL A 218 0.04 31.23 1.90
CA VAL A 218 -0.90 30.21 2.41
C VAL A 218 -2.29 30.38 1.83
N ASP A 219 -2.84 31.59 1.82
CA ASP A 219 -4.20 31.83 1.34
C ASP A 219 -4.32 31.59 -0.17
N SER A 220 -3.34 32.05 -0.96
CA SER A 220 -3.31 31.83 -2.40
C SER A 220 -3.10 30.35 -2.76
N VAL A 221 -2.23 29.64 -2.03
CA VAL A 221 -2.03 28.19 -2.20
C VAL A 221 -3.28 27.42 -1.79
N ALA A 222 -3.93 27.80 -0.69
CA ALA A 222 -5.17 27.18 -0.25
C ALA A 222 -6.29 27.36 -1.29
N GLN A 223 -6.39 28.56 -1.88
CA GLN A 223 -7.32 28.83 -2.97
C GLN A 223 -7.02 27.95 -4.19
N LEU A 224 -5.77 27.83 -4.63
CA LEU A 224 -5.40 26.93 -5.72
C LEU A 224 -5.70 25.46 -5.41
N CYS A 225 -5.45 25.02 -4.17
CA CYS A 225 -5.79 23.66 -3.73
C CYS A 225 -7.31 23.44 -3.74
N LYS A 226 -8.09 24.44 -3.33
CA LYS A 226 -9.55 24.41 -3.38
C LYS A 226 -10.04 24.36 -4.83
N GLU A 227 -9.56 25.24 -5.70
CA GLU A 227 -9.92 25.27 -7.12
C GLU A 227 -9.58 23.95 -7.80
N PHE A 228 -8.41 23.38 -7.52
CA PHE A 228 -8.04 22.05 -7.99
C PHE A 228 -8.99 20.96 -7.49
N ALA A 229 -9.43 21.02 -6.22
CA ALA A 229 -10.39 20.09 -5.65
C ALA A 229 -11.81 20.28 -6.21
N ASP A 230 -12.22 21.52 -6.50
CA ASP A 230 -13.54 21.87 -7.02
C ASP A 230 -13.68 21.52 -8.52
N ASP A 231 -12.62 21.73 -9.31
CA ASP A 231 -12.55 21.32 -10.73
C ASP A 231 -12.47 19.78 -10.88
N SER A 232 -12.05 19.09 -9.82
CA SER A 232 -12.15 17.64 -9.69
C SER A 232 -13.57 17.26 -9.26
N VAL A 233 -14.55 17.41 -10.16
CA VAL A 233 -16.00 17.16 -10.00
C VAL A 233 -16.43 16.32 -8.77
N SER A 234 -17.20 16.97 -7.89
CA SER A 234 -17.87 16.55 -6.64
C SER A 234 -19.19 15.76 -6.87
N PRO A 235 -19.87 15.05 -5.91
CA PRO A 235 -19.63 14.89 -4.47
C PRO A 235 -19.50 13.44 -3.97
N PHE A 236 -19.13 13.30 -2.69
CA PHE A 236 -19.18 12.09 -1.88
C PHE A 236 -20.45 11.23 -2.09
N TYR A 237 -20.38 10.20 -2.93
CA TYR A 237 -21.30 9.07 -2.92
C TYR A 237 -20.52 7.77 -3.11
N VAL A 238 -20.24 7.16 -1.95
CA VAL A 238 -20.38 5.74 -1.63
C VAL A 238 -20.65 4.81 -2.82
N ILE A 239 -19.77 3.81 -3.02
CA ILE A 239 -20.07 2.60 -3.81
C ILE A 239 -21.46 2.09 -3.39
N ARG A 240 -22.38 1.94 -4.34
CA ARG A 240 -23.67 1.26 -4.08
C ARG A 240 -23.49 -0.24 -3.89
#